data_AF-A0AB73W970-F1
#
_entry.id   AF-A0AB73W970-F1
#
_cell.length_a   1.000
_cell.length_b   1.000
_cell.length_c   1.000
_cell.angle_alpha   90.00
_cell.angle_beta   90.00
_cell.angle_gamma   90.00
#
_symmetry.space_group_name_H-M   'P 1'
#
loop_
_entity.id
_entity.type
_entity.pdbx_description
1 polymer ?
#
loop_
_entity_poly.entity_id
_entity_poly.type
_entity_poly.pdbx_seq_one_letter_code
_entity_poly.pdbx_strand_id
1 'polypeptide(L)'
;MYTESNVKLSCNALWQKYVLATLYRAAATHPKIKLLQFKLIPCPGMNKAIPSLMADFTGELHRLISEYLQCKRRKDKSVEPAPLYYLWSREAVANDTTPYLMVLLLNNDVWCKSREVVALRNLIEQAWGKVLGEDNSITHLG
;
A
#
# COMPACT_ATOMS: atom_id res chain seq x y z
N MET A 1 18.26 -14.65 39.23
CA MET A 1 18.78 -14.32 37.89
C MET A 1 17.63 -14.47 36.91
N TYR A 2 16.95 -13.36 36.60
CA TYR A 2 15.98 -13.35 35.51
C TYR A 2 16.76 -13.01 34.24
N THR A 3 16.88 -13.96 33.32
CA THR A 3 17.41 -13.70 31.99
C THR A 3 16.43 -12.77 31.30
N GLU A 4 16.80 -11.50 31.17
CA GLU A 4 16.17 -10.58 30.23
C GLU A 4 16.40 -11.12 28.81
N SER A 5 15.54 -12.06 28.43
CA SER A 5 15.18 -12.30 27.04
C SER A 5 14.40 -11.09 26.52
N ASN A 6 14.96 -9.89 26.67
CA ASN A 6 14.61 -8.74 25.86
C ASN A 6 15.14 -9.06 24.48
N VAL A 7 14.39 -9.92 23.79
CA VAL A 7 14.37 -10.03 22.34
C VAL A 7 14.47 -8.60 21.86
N LYS A 8 15.65 -8.24 21.37
CA LYS A 8 15.86 -7.07 20.52
C LYS A 8 14.75 -7.17 19.49
N LEU A 9 13.61 -6.50 19.72
CA LEU A 9 12.73 -6.09 18.66
C LEU A 9 13.69 -5.41 17.70
N SER A 10 13.96 -6.05 16.57
CA SER A 10 14.92 -5.56 15.59
C SER A 10 14.63 -4.06 15.40
N CYS A 11 15.65 -3.21 15.26
CA CYS A 11 15.46 -1.76 15.20
C CYS A 11 14.32 -1.37 14.23
N ASN A 12 14.17 -2.15 13.16
CA ASN A 12 13.04 -2.17 12.24
C ASN A 12 11.65 -2.33 12.88
N ALA A 13 11.43 -3.30 13.76
CA ALA A 13 10.14 -3.51 14.43
C ALA A 13 9.74 -2.33 15.33
N LEU A 14 10.70 -1.74 16.06
CA LEU A 14 10.45 -0.53 16.85
C LEU A 14 10.19 0.68 15.96
N TRP A 15 11.00 0.87 14.92
CA TRP A 15 10.83 1.93 13.94
C TRP A 15 9.45 1.87 13.25
N GLN A 16 9.05 0.68 12.75
CA GLN A 16 7.74 0.46 12.14
C GLN A 16 6.61 0.81 13.11
N LYS A 17 6.73 0.38 14.37
CA LYS A 17 5.75 0.69 15.42
C LYS A 17 5.58 2.20 15.61
N TYR A 18 6.68 2.97 15.65
CA TYR A 18 6.61 4.42 15.82
C TYR A 18 6.03 5.14 14.60
N VAL A 19 6.44 4.76 13.39
CA VAL A 19 5.89 5.33 12.15
C VAL A 19 4.39 5.10 12.07
N LEU A 20 3.96 3.85 12.26
CA LEU A 20 2.53 3.51 12.22
C LEU A 20 1.75 4.20 13.32
N ALA A 21 2.26 4.24 14.56
CA ALA A 21 1.58 4.94 15.65
C ALA A 21 1.37 6.43 15.33
N THR A 22 2.35 7.09 14.71
CA THR A 22 2.24 8.48 14.28
C THR A 22 1.20 8.65 13.17
N LEU A 23 1.21 7.77 12.16
CA LEU A 23 0.23 7.81 11.08
C LEU A 23 -1.19 7.55 11.60
N TYR A 24 -1.38 6.55 12.46
CA TYR A 24 -2.68 6.26 13.07
C TYR A 24 -3.19 7.41 13.93
N ARG A 25 -2.32 8.10 14.68
CA ARG A 25 -2.70 9.31 15.42
C ARG A 25 -3.14 10.44 14.49
N ALA A 26 -2.41 10.67 13.40
CA ALA A 26 -2.80 11.68 12.40
C ALA A 26 -4.10 11.30 11.67
N ALA A 27 -4.30 10.02 11.35
CA ALA A 27 -5.57 9.57 10.77
C ALA A 27 -6.74 9.70 11.76
N ALA A 28 -6.51 9.50 13.06
CA ALA A 28 -7.54 9.69 14.08
C ALA A 28 -8.02 11.14 14.19
N THR A 29 -7.18 12.13 13.87
CA THR A 29 -7.59 13.55 13.79
C THR A 29 -8.31 13.90 12.49
N HIS A 30 -8.31 12.98 11.51
CA HIS A 30 -8.97 13.13 10.21
C HIS A 30 -9.90 11.94 9.95
N PRO A 31 -11.14 11.93 10.49
CA PRO A 31 -12.03 10.75 10.49
C PRO A 31 -12.40 10.23 9.08
N LYS A 32 -12.16 11.04 8.05
CA LYS A 32 -12.31 10.66 6.64
C LYS A 32 -11.13 9.91 6.06
N ILE A 33 -10.04 9.69 6.80
CA ILE A 33 -8.84 8.99 6.32
C ILE A 33 -8.80 7.59 6.92
N LYS A 34 -8.66 6.60 6.05
CA LYS A 34 -8.37 5.21 6.41
C LYS A 34 -6.96 4.86 5.97
N LEU A 35 -6.21 4.21 6.85
CA LEU A 35 -4.85 3.74 6.56
C LEU A 35 -4.90 2.29 6.12
N LEU A 36 -4.19 1.98 5.03
CA LEU A 36 -3.93 0.62 4.59
C LEU A 36 -2.42 0.42 4.45
N GLN A 37 -1.90 -0.59 5.15
CA GLN A 37 -0.47 -0.85 5.24
C GLN A 37 -0.08 -2.05 4.37
N PHE A 38 1.06 -1.93 3.68
CA PHE A 38 1.72 -3.04 3.00
C PHE A 38 3.18 -3.14 3.40
N LYS A 39 3.72 -4.35 3.28
CA LYS A 39 5.16 -4.59 3.42
C LYS A 39 5.67 -5.21 2.14
N LEU A 40 6.63 -4.55 1.50
CA LEU A 40 7.39 -5.11 0.40
C LEU A 40 8.69 -5.69 0.98
N ILE A 41 8.87 -6.99 0.87
CA ILE A 41 10.07 -7.69 1.35
C ILE A 41 11.03 -7.87 0.17
N PRO A 42 12.20 -7.23 0.17
CA PRO A 42 13.19 -7.39 -0.90
C PRO A 42 13.76 -8.81 -0.97
N CYS A 43 13.98 -9.32 -2.18
CA CYS A 43 14.88 -10.44 -2.40
C CYS A 43 16.34 -9.94 -2.48
N PRO A 44 17.33 -10.74 -2.04
CA PRO A 44 18.74 -10.41 -2.19
C PRO A 44 19.08 -10.05 -3.64
N GLY A 45 19.82 -8.95 -3.84
CA GLY A 45 20.22 -8.48 -5.18
C GLY A 45 19.20 -7.56 -5.90
N MET A 46 17.96 -7.42 -5.41
CA MET A 46 16.95 -6.57 -6.05
C MET A 46 17.03 -5.08 -5.68
N ASN A 47 17.85 -4.69 -4.70
CA ASN A 47 17.85 -3.33 -4.13
C ASN A 47 17.89 -2.19 -5.16
N LYS A 48 18.63 -2.34 -6.26
CA LYS A 48 18.74 -1.31 -7.31
C LYS A 48 17.46 -1.14 -8.14
N ALA A 49 16.65 -2.19 -8.25
CA ALA A 49 15.39 -2.22 -9.00
C ALA A 49 14.16 -1.89 -8.12
N ILE A 50 14.32 -1.86 -6.79
CA ILE A 50 13.20 -1.60 -5.88
C ILE A 50 12.60 -0.19 -6.06
N PRO A 51 13.39 0.90 -6.18
CA PRO A 51 12.80 2.22 -6.39
C PRO A 51 11.96 2.31 -7.66
N SER A 52 12.40 1.71 -8.77
CA SER A 52 11.62 1.64 -10.00
C SER A 52 10.36 0.78 -9.81
N LEU A 53 10.47 -0.40 -9.20
CA LEU A 53 9.34 -1.28 -8.90
C LEU A 53 8.25 -0.55 -8.08
N MET A 54 8.65 0.19 -7.06
CA MET A 54 7.74 0.97 -6.21
C MET A 54 7.07 2.10 -6.99
N ALA A 55 7.84 2.79 -7.86
CA ALA A 55 7.31 3.84 -8.71
C ALA A 55 6.31 3.30 -9.75
N ASP A 56 6.65 2.20 -10.41
CA ASP A 56 5.81 1.52 -11.40
C ASP A 56 4.50 1.03 -10.78
N PHE A 57 4.59 0.36 -9.63
CA PHE A 57 3.42 -0.05 -8.85
C PHE A 57 2.55 1.12 -8.47
N THR A 58 3.15 2.20 -7.97
CA THR A 58 2.35 3.32 -7.51
C THR A 58 1.69 4.08 -8.67
N GLY A 59 2.41 4.23 -9.79
CA GLY A 59 1.86 4.80 -11.01
C GLY A 59 0.70 3.98 -11.56
N GLU A 60 0.85 2.65 -11.59
CA GLU A 60 -0.20 1.76 -12.07
C GLU A 60 -1.42 1.75 -11.15
N LEU A 61 -1.22 1.69 -9.84
CA LEU A 61 -2.31 1.75 -8.87
C LEU A 61 -3.07 3.08 -8.98
N HIS A 62 -2.33 4.19 -9.13
CA HIS A 62 -2.93 5.51 -9.33
C HIS A 62 -3.77 5.57 -10.61
N ARG A 63 -3.27 5.00 -11.73
CA ARG A 63 -4.00 4.89 -13.00
C ARG A 63 -5.30 4.10 -12.84
N LEU A 64 -5.22 2.91 -12.25
CA LEU A 64 -6.34 2.01 -12.03
C LEU A 64 -7.42 2.62 -11.12
N ILE A 65 -7.02 3.23 -10.01
CA ILE A 65 -7.95 3.93 -9.11
C ILE A 65 -8.62 5.11 -9.82
N SER A 66 -7.85 5.89 -10.59
CA SER A 66 -8.39 7.01 -11.35
C SER A 66 -9.46 6.56 -12.35
N GLU A 67 -9.19 5.49 -13.10
CA GLU A 67 -10.13 4.91 -14.06
C GLU A 67 -11.39 4.38 -13.38
N TYR A 68 -11.23 3.68 -12.26
CA TYR A 68 -12.35 3.18 -11.48
C TYR A 68 -13.27 4.32 -11.01
N LEU A 69 -12.70 5.38 -10.42
CA LEU A 69 -13.45 6.54 -9.94
C LEU A 69 -14.09 7.34 -11.09
N GLN A 70 -13.44 7.43 -12.25
CA GLN A 70 -14.04 8.05 -13.45
C GLN A 70 -15.23 7.25 -13.96
N CYS A 71 -15.11 5.92 -14.07
CA CYS A 71 -16.22 5.05 -14.46
C CYS A 71 -17.39 5.14 -13.49
N LYS A 72 -17.10 5.24 -12.19
CA LYS A 72 -18.12 5.42 -11.15
C LYS A 72 -18.81 6.77 -11.26
N ARG A 73 -18.06 7.88 -11.46
CA ARG A 73 -18.61 9.23 -11.68
C ARG A 73 -19.58 9.31 -12.87
N ARG A 74 -19.27 8.61 -13.97
CA ARG A 74 -20.17 8.56 -15.14
C ARG A 74 -21.50 7.89 -14.82
N LYS A 75 -21.52 6.96 -13.87
CA LYS A 75 -22.73 6.22 -13.45
C LYS A 75 -23.45 6.90 -12.28
N ASP A 76 -22.71 7.59 -11.42
CA ASP A 76 -23.18 8.23 -10.19
C ASP A 76 -22.53 9.61 -10.06
N LYS A 77 -23.30 10.67 -10.33
CA LYS A 77 -22.81 12.06 -10.41
C LYS A 77 -22.29 12.62 -9.07
N SER A 78 -22.43 11.87 -7.98
CA SER A 78 -22.11 12.32 -6.61
C SER A 78 -20.71 11.95 -6.12
N VAL A 79 -19.87 11.32 -6.96
CA VAL A 79 -18.54 10.87 -6.51
C VAL A 79 -17.53 12.02 -6.61
N GLU A 80 -17.11 12.56 -5.47
CA GLU A 80 -16.01 13.53 -5.42
C GLU A 80 -14.68 12.91 -5.88
N PRO A 81 -13.80 13.72 -6.51
CA PRO A 81 -12.43 13.29 -6.77
C PRO A 81 -11.72 13.01 -5.45
N ALA A 82 -11.28 11.76 -5.24
CA ALA A 82 -10.44 11.39 -4.11
C ALA A 82 -9.00 11.16 -4.59
N PRO A 83 -8.06 12.07 -4.30
CA PRO A 83 -6.65 11.83 -4.57
C PRO A 83 -6.15 10.63 -3.75
N LEU A 84 -5.29 9.81 -4.38
CA LEU A 84 -4.59 8.73 -3.71
C LEU A 84 -3.34 9.29 -3.06
N TYR A 85 -3.30 9.33 -1.73
CA TYR A 85 -2.07 9.66 -1.02
C TYR A 85 -1.39 8.37 -0.57
N TYR A 86 -0.07 8.33 -0.70
CA TYR A 86 0.73 7.20 -0.29
C TYR A 86 2.07 7.67 0.23
N LEU A 87 2.71 6.82 1.03
CA LEU A 87 4.12 6.96 1.36
C LEU A 87 4.78 5.60 1.27
N TRP A 88 6.04 5.64 0.88
CA TRP A 88 6.96 4.53 1.01
C TRP A 88 8.04 4.91 2.00
N SER A 89 8.42 3.97 2.87
CA SER A 89 9.41 4.24 3.90
C SER A 89 10.19 2.99 4.24
N ARG A 90 11.46 3.15 4.61
CA ARG A 90 12.38 2.10 5.05
C ARG A 90 13.27 2.68 6.15
N GLU A 91 13.72 1.84 7.06
CA GLU A 91 14.71 2.23 8.06
C GLU A 91 16.03 2.66 7.40
N ALA A 92 16.68 3.72 7.90
CA ALA A 92 17.89 4.27 7.30
C ALA A 92 19.11 3.32 7.39
N VAL A 93 19.20 2.50 8.43
CA VAL A 93 20.28 1.51 8.65
C VAL A 93 19.85 0.10 8.20
N ALA A 94 18.95 0.04 7.23
CA ALA A 94 18.39 -1.19 6.71
C ALA A 94 19.43 -2.05 5.98
N ASN A 95 19.40 -3.35 6.23
CA ASN A 95 20.09 -4.34 5.39
C ASN A 95 19.27 -4.68 4.15
N ASP A 96 19.87 -5.38 3.18
CA ASP A 96 19.26 -5.72 1.89
C ASP A 96 17.93 -6.48 1.96
N THR A 97 17.61 -7.10 3.09
CA THR A 97 16.37 -7.86 3.32
C THR A 97 15.33 -7.10 4.15
N THR A 98 15.66 -5.89 4.61
CA THR A 98 14.76 -5.07 5.42
C THR A 98 13.56 -4.61 4.57
N PRO A 99 12.32 -4.91 5.00
CA PRO A 99 11.12 -4.55 4.25
C PRO A 99 10.93 -3.04 4.11
N TYR A 100 10.38 -2.65 2.96
CA TYR A 100 9.78 -1.35 2.75
C TYR A 100 8.35 -1.35 3.27
N LEU A 101 8.01 -0.32 4.04
CA LEU A 101 6.66 -0.02 4.48
C LEU A 101 5.99 0.86 3.43
N MET A 102 4.86 0.41 2.89
CA MET A 102 3.93 1.28 2.17
C MET A 102 2.75 1.60 3.07
N VAL A 103 2.30 2.84 3.04
CA VAL A 103 1.00 3.20 3.62
C VAL A 103 0.20 3.95 2.58
N LEU A 104 -1.00 3.44 2.29
CA LEU A 104 -2.04 4.11 1.51
C LEU A 104 -2.97 4.86 2.47
N LEU A 105 -3.24 6.10 2.13
CA LEU A 105 -4.19 6.99 2.79
C LEU A 105 -5.42 7.08 1.90
N LEU A 106 -6.50 6.47 2.35
CA LEU A 106 -7.73 6.30 1.59
C LEU A 106 -8.82 7.22 2.14
N ASN A 107 -9.56 7.88 1.26
CA ASN A 107 -10.77 8.58 1.66
C ASN A 107 -11.87 7.57 2.05
N ASN A 108 -12.25 7.57 3.31
CA ASN A 108 -13.24 6.68 3.89
C ASN A 108 -14.62 6.88 3.24
N ASP A 109 -14.98 8.10 2.81
CA ASP A 109 -16.25 8.37 2.13
C ASP A 109 -16.37 7.58 0.81
N VAL A 110 -15.23 7.28 0.17
CA VAL A 110 -15.15 6.54 -1.09
C VAL A 110 -14.95 5.04 -0.84
N TRP A 111 -14.07 4.67 0.09
CA TRP A 111 -13.57 3.30 0.26
C TRP A 111 -14.14 2.53 1.46
N CYS A 112 -15.15 3.07 2.16
CA CYS A 112 -15.75 2.39 3.34
C CYS A 112 -16.71 1.25 3.00
N LYS A 113 -17.34 1.28 1.82
CA LYS A 113 -18.36 0.29 1.45
C LYS A 113 -17.71 -1.04 1.07
N SER A 114 -18.32 -2.16 1.45
CA SER A 114 -17.79 -3.52 1.19
C SER A 114 -17.39 -3.75 -0.27
N ARG A 115 -18.23 -3.30 -1.22
CA ARG A 115 -17.95 -3.37 -2.66
C ARG A 115 -16.69 -2.60 -3.07
N GLU A 116 -16.45 -1.45 -2.45
CA GLU A 116 -15.32 -0.57 -2.76
C GLU A 116 -14.03 -1.13 -2.16
N VAL A 117 -14.11 -1.77 -0.99
CA VAL A 117 -12.99 -2.51 -0.40
C VAL A 117 -12.58 -3.68 -1.30
N VAL A 118 -13.54 -4.44 -1.83
CA VAL A 118 -13.27 -5.53 -2.78
C VAL A 118 -12.68 -4.99 -4.08
N ALA A 119 -13.24 -3.90 -4.61
CA ALA A 119 -12.70 -3.25 -5.80
C ALA A 119 -11.24 -2.82 -5.57
N LEU A 120 -10.96 -2.14 -4.46
CA LEU A 120 -9.61 -1.69 -4.11
C LEU A 120 -8.61 -2.85 -4.04
N ARG A 121 -8.98 -3.96 -3.39
CA ARG A 121 -8.16 -5.17 -3.35
C ARG A 121 -7.81 -5.64 -4.77
N ASN A 122 -8.80 -5.74 -5.65
CA ASN A 122 -8.58 -6.19 -7.02
C ASN A 122 -7.70 -5.22 -7.82
N LEU A 123 -7.81 -3.91 -7.59
CA LEU A 123 -6.96 -2.91 -8.24
C LEU A 123 -5.51 -3.01 -7.77
N ILE A 124 -5.28 -3.27 -6.47
CA ILE A 124 -3.93 -3.50 -5.92
C ILE A 124 -3.33 -4.78 -6.50
N GLU A 125 -4.10 -5.87 -6.58
CA GLU A 125 -3.66 -7.13 -7.18
C GLU A 125 -3.32 -6.94 -8.66
N GLN A 126 -4.14 -6.22 -9.43
CA GLN A 126 -3.86 -5.90 -10.83
C GLN A 126 -2.60 -5.04 -11.00
N ALA A 127 -2.39 -4.05 -10.13
CA ALA A 127 -1.19 -3.22 -10.19
C ALA A 127 0.08 -4.05 -9.95
N TRP A 128 0.06 -4.95 -8.96
CA TRP A 128 1.17 -5.86 -8.72
C TRP A 128 1.38 -6.84 -9.86
N GLY A 129 0.31 -7.48 -10.36
CA GLY A 129 0.41 -8.44 -11.47
C GLY A 129 1.05 -7.82 -12.71
N LYS A 130 0.65 -6.60 -13.07
CA LYS A 130 1.25 -5.88 -14.20
C LYS A 130 2.73 -5.58 -13.99
N VAL A 131 3.11 -5.12 -12.80
CA VAL A 131 4.48 -4.68 -12.50
C VAL A 131 5.43 -5.87 -12.35
N LEU A 132 4.94 -6.98 -11.83
CA LEU A 132 5.70 -8.22 -11.66
C LEU A 132 5.77 -9.04 -12.95
N GLY A 133 5.11 -8.60 -14.03
CA GLY A 133 5.11 -9.32 -15.31
C GLY A 133 4.33 -10.63 -15.27
N GLU A 134 3.34 -10.75 -14.38
CA GLU A 134 2.30 -11.76 -14.55
C GLU A 134 1.47 -11.34 -15.76
N ASP A 135 1.88 -11.80 -16.93
CA ASP A 135 1.04 -11.78 -18.11
C ASP A 135 -0.32 -12.36 -17.71
N ASN A 136 -1.37 -11.53 -17.83
CA ASN A 136 -2.78 -11.92 -17.74
C ASN A 136 -3.16 -12.85 -18.91
N SER A 137 -2.41 -13.93 -19.10
CA SER A 137 -2.68 -15.06 -19.98
C SER A 137 -3.38 -16.20 -19.23
N ILE A 138 -4.02 -15.91 -18.09
CA ILE A 138 -5.17 -16.72 -17.67
C ILE A 138 -6.39 -16.15 -18.40
N THR A 139 -6.42 -16.46 -19.70
CA THR A 139 -7.65 -16.63 -20.46
C THR A 139 -8.62 -17.42 -19.60
N HIS A 140 -9.80 -16.83 -19.42
CA HIS A 140 -11.04 -17.58 -19.33
C HIS A 140 -10.99 -18.78 -20.28
N LEU A 141 -10.74 -19.97 -19.75
CA LEU A 141 -11.11 -21.22 -20.38
C LEU A 141 -12.28 -21.75 -19.56
N GLY A 142 -13.41 -21.84 -20.25
CA GLY A 142 -14.67 -22.37 -19.73
C GLY A 142 -14.68 -23.88 -19.59
#